data_AF-A0A835LT57-F1
#
_entry.id   AF-A0A835LT57-F1
#
_cell.length_a   1.000
_cell.length_b   1.000
_cell.length_c   1.000
_cell.angle_alpha   90.00
_cell.angle_beta   90.00
_cell.angle_gamma   90.00
#
_symmetry.space_group_name_H-M   'P 1'
#
loop_
_entity.id
_entity.type
_entity.pdbx_description
1 polymer ?
#
loop_
_entity_poly.entity_id
_entity_poly.type
_entity_poly.pdbx_seq_one_letter_code
_entity_poly.pdbx_strand_id
1 'polypeptide(L)'
;MSFSEISTVFSELIRSNELCGRYSEACVELCKDLDVKVIDLWTAIQKRENWKSTCFIDGVHLSSEGSEIVVEEILNVLKEAEWEPSLHWKSLPTEFSENSTYDLVAANGKDTINASEWTFHRKNWH
;
A
#
# COMPACT_ATOMS: atom_id res chain seq x y z
N MET A 1 -42.42 19.13 2.88
CA MET A 1 -41.36 20.11 3.19
C MET A 1 -40.17 19.76 2.33
N SER A 2 -39.88 20.62 1.35
CA SER A 2 -38.80 20.44 0.38
C SER A 2 -37.57 21.16 0.91
N PHE A 3 -36.46 20.44 1.07
CA PHE A 3 -35.15 21.07 1.18
C PHE A 3 -34.43 20.87 -0.16
N SER A 4 -34.38 21.92 -0.97
CA SER A 4 -33.48 21.99 -2.12
C SER A 4 -32.97 23.41 -2.27
N GLU A 5 -32.04 23.80 -1.39
CA GLU A 5 -31.13 24.89 -1.67
C GLU A 5 -29.78 24.27 -2.05
N ILE A 6 -29.71 23.74 -3.27
CA ILE A 6 -28.43 23.42 -3.89
C ILE A 6 -27.88 24.74 -4.42
N SER A 7 -26.78 25.20 -3.82
CA SER A 7 -26.02 26.37 -4.23
C SER A 7 -25.72 26.34 -5.73
N THR A 8 -26.19 27.36 -6.46
CA THR A 8 -25.95 27.59 -7.91
C THR A 8 -24.47 27.80 -8.28
N VAL A 9 -23.58 27.73 -7.29
CA VAL A 9 -22.13 27.99 -7.43
C VAL A 9 -21.33 26.69 -7.58
N PHE A 10 -21.85 25.55 -7.14
CA PHE A 10 -21.14 24.28 -7.20
C PHE A 10 -21.86 23.30 -8.10
N SER A 11 -21.17 22.80 -9.13
CA SER A 11 -21.63 21.64 -9.89
C SER A 11 -21.79 20.44 -8.96
N GLU A 12 -22.77 19.58 -9.26
CA GLU A 12 -22.93 18.30 -8.58
C GLU A 12 -21.59 17.54 -8.57
N LEU A 13 -21.17 17.09 -7.39
CA LEU A 13 -19.93 16.35 -7.24
C LEU A 13 -20.13 14.90 -7.70
N ILE A 14 -19.93 14.67 -8.99
CA ILE A 14 -20.04 13.33 -9.58
C ILE A 14 -18.76 12.55 -9.30
N ARG A 15 -18.82 11.63 -8.33
CA ARG A 15 -17.78 10.62 -8.10
C ARG A 15 -18.17 9.32 -8.81
N SER A 16 -17.50 9.00 -9.91
CA SER A 16 -17.70 7.75 -10.64
C SER A 16 -16.38 7.01 -10.84
N ASN A 17 -16.45 5.69 -10.95
CA ASN A 17 -15.26 4.88 -11.23
C ASN A 17 -14.65 5.17 -12.60
N GLU A 18 -15.47 5.58 -13.57
CA GLU A 18 -15.02 6.01 -14.90
C GLU A 18 -14.19 7.30 -14.81
N LEU A 19 -14.67 8.29 -14.04
CA LEU A 19 -13.91 9.53 -13.82
C LEU A 19 -12.61 9.22 -13.08
N CYS A 20 -12.63 8.35 -12.06
CA CYS A 20 -11.43 7.88 -11.38
C CYS A 20 -10.41 7.27 -12.35
N GLY A 21 -10.87 6.45 -13.32
CA GLY A 21 -10.02 5.87 -14.35
C GLY A 21 -9.32 6.91 -15.22
N ARG A 22 -10.04 7.97 -15.63
CA ARG A 22 -9.44 9.08 -16.39
C ARG A 22 -8.37 9.83 -15.62
N TYR A 23 -8.56 10.03 -14.31
CA TYR A 23 -7.54 10.61 -13.45
C TYR A 23 -6.34 9.66 -13.28
N SER A 24 -6.59 8.35 -13.12
CA SER A 24 -5.51 7.34 -13.04
C SER A 24 -4.65 7.35 -14.30
N GLU A 25 -5.27 7.32 -15.48
CA GLU A 25 -4.59 7.37 -16.78
C GLU A 25 -3.75 8.64 -16.91
N ALA A 26 -4.31 9.80 -16.57
CA ALA A 26 -3.57 11.06 -16.61
C ALA A 26 -2.35 11.07 -15.65
N CYS A 27 -2.49 10.49 -14.45
CA CYS A 27 -1.38 10.34 -13.51
C CYS A 27 -0.30 9.39 -14.05
N VAL A 28 -0.70 8.27 -14.68
CA VAL A 28 0.23 7.33 -15.29
C VAL A 28 1.02 7.98 -16.43
N GLU A 29 0.37 8.72 -17.32
CA GLU A 29 1.06 9.45 -18.39
C GLU A 29 1.99 10.53 -17.83
N LEU A 30 1.56 11.29 -16.82
CA LEU A 30 2.42 12.28 -16.17
C LEU A 30 3.65 11.63 -15.52
N CYS A 31 3.50 10.48 -14.87
CA CYS A 31 4.63 9.78 -14.27
C CYS A 31 5.63 9.29 -15.32
N LYS A 32 5.16 8.85 -16.51
CA LYS A 32 6.03 8.53 -17.65
C LYS A 32 6.79 9.75 -18.14
N ASP A 33 6.11 10.89 -18.28
CA ASP A 33 6.72 12.15 -18.74
C ASP A 33 7.80 12.65 -17.76
N LEU A 34 7.62 12.42 -16.46
CA LEU A 34 8.55 12.82 -15.40
C LEU A 34 9.63 11.76 -15.10
N ASP A 35 9.60 10.60 -15.76
CA ASP A 35 10.45 9.45 -15.45
C ASP A 35 10.43 9.05 -13.96
N VAL A 36 9.22 8.99 -13.38
CA VAL A 36 8.99 8.52 -12.01
C VAL A 36 8.16 7.23 -12.01
N LYS A 37 8.44 6.34 -11.06
CA LYS A 37 7.65 5.11 -10.90
C LYS A 37 6.21 5.45 -10.49
N VAL A 38 5.26 4.67 -11.00
CA VAL A 38 3.82 4.84 -10.75
C VAL A 38 3.19 3.52 -10.33
N ILE A 39 2.17 3.61 -9.48
CA ILE A 39 1.33 2.50 -9.07
C ILE A 39 -0.09 2.77 -9.55
N ASP A 40 -0.55 2.04 -10.57
CA ASP A 40 -1.91 2.16 -11.12
C ASP A 40 -2.90 1.30 -10.32
N LEU A 41 -3.30 1.80 -9.15
CA LEU A 41 -4.25 1.11 -8.27
C LEU A 41 -5.63 0.92 -8.91
N TRP A 42 -6.04 1.83 -9.80
CA TRP A 42 -7.31 1.70 -10.50
C TRP A 42 -7.34 0.43 -11.35
N THR A 43 -6.29 0.16 -12.11
CA THR A 43 -6.18 -1.09 -12.87
C THR A 43 -5.93 -2.28 -11.96
N ALA A 44 -5.02 -2.18 -10.98
CA ALA A 44 -4.64 -3.29 -10.11
C ALA A 44 -5.83 -3.87 -9.32
N ILE A 45 -6.61 -3.02 -8.67
CA ILE A 45 -7.78 -3.44 -7.87
C ILE A 45 -8.81 -4.15 -8.76
N GLN A 46 -9.02 -3.68 -10.00
CA GLN A 46 -10.02 -4.23 -10.90
C GLN A 46 -9.67 -5.62 -11.46
N LYS A 47 -8.42 -6.08 -11.35
CA LYS A 47 -8.02 -7.45 -11.69
C LYS A 47 -8.65 -8.49 -10.75
N ARG A 48 -9.05 -8.09 -9.54
CA ARG A 48 -9.73 -8.94 -8.57
C ARG A 48 -11.19 -9.13 -8.98
N GLU A 49 -11.64 -10.38 -9.05
CA GLU A 49 -13.06 -10.66 -9.23
C GLU A 49 -13.88 -10.07 -8.08
N ASN A 50 -15.04 -9.48 -8.36
CA ASN A 50 -15.91 -8.85 -7.36
C ASN A 50 -15.26 -7.71 -6.57
N TRP A 51 -14.22 -7.06 -7.13
CA TRP A 51 -13.47 -5.98 -6.49
C TRP A 51 -14.34 -4.90 -5.83
N LYS A 52 -15.49 -4.55 -6.41
CA LYS A 52 -16.39 -3.51 -5.88
C LYS A 52 -16.88 -3.82 -4.47
N SER A 53 -17.26 -5.07 -4.22
CA SER A 53 -17.78 -5.54 -2.93
C SER A 53 -16.68 -6.04 -2.01
N THR A 54 -15.55 -6.47 -2.58
CA THR A 54 -14.51 -7.18 -1.83
C THR A 54 -13.36 -6.26 -1.42
N CYS A 55 -12.93 -5.34 -2.28
CA CYS A 55 -11.79 -4.47 -2.03
C CYS A 55 -12.15 -3.18 -1.28
N PHE A 56 -13.44 -2.92 -1.04
CA PHE A 56 -13.92 -1.70 -0.39
C PHE A 56 -14.89 -2.00 0.76
N ILE A 57 -14.82 -1.18 1.82
CA ILE A 57 -15.69 -1.28 3.01
C ILE A 57 -17.03 -0.57 2.74
N ASP A 58 -16.97 0.64 2.21
CA ASP A 58 -18.11 1.54 1.99
C ASP A 58 -18.20 2.05 0.54
N GLY A 59 -17.46 1.40 -0.37
CA GLY A 59 -17.30 1.80 -1.76
C GLY A 59 -16.19 2.83 -2.01
N VAL A 60 -15.48 3.30 -0.97
CA VAL A 60 -14.35 4.24 -1.09
C VAL A 60 -13.13 3.78 -0.28
N HIS A 61 -13.30 3.45 1.00
CA HIS A 61 -12.21 2.99 1.85
C HIS A 61 -11.87 1.53 1.55
N LEU A 62 -10.58 1.21 1.48
CA LEU A 62 -10.11 -0.15 1.19
C LEU A 62 -10.44 -1.11 2.34
N SER A 63 -10.83 -2.33 1.99
CA SER A 63 -10.88 -3.46 2.92
C SER A 63 -9.47 -4.01 3.19
N SER A 64 -9.36 -5.06 4.01
CA SER A 64 -8.10 -5.81 4.15
C SER A 64 -7.62 -6.35 2.80
N GLU A 65 -8.50 -7.01 2.03
CA GLU A 65 -8.17 -7.52 0.71
C GLU A 65 -7.77 -6.40 -0.27
N GLY A 66 -8.44 -5.24 -0.22
CA GLY A 66 -8.04 -4.09 -1.01
C GLY A 66 -6.67 -3.54 -0.64
N SER A 67 -6.36 -3.51 0.66
CA SER A 67 -5.07 -3.03 1.18
C SER A 67 -3.91 -3.98 0.86
N GLU A 68 -4.17 -5.30 0.83
CA GLU A 68 -3.19 -6.30 0.42
C GLU A 68 -2.71 -6.08 -1.02
N ILE A 69 -3.62 -5.75 -1.94
CA ILE A 69 -3.27 -5.40 -3.33
C ILE A 69 -2.37 -4.17 -3.36
N VAL A 70 -2.66 -3.13 -2.57
CA VAL A 70 -1.82 -1.93 -2.50
C VAL A 70 -0.40 -2.27 -2.04
N VAL A 71 -0.27 -3.08 -0.98
CA VAL A 71 1.04 -3.50 -0.47
C VAL A 71 1.81 -4.30 -1.52
N GLU A 72 1.15 -5.22 -2.22
CA GLU A 72 1.77 -6.02 -3.29
C GLU A 72 2.32 -5.12 -4.40
N GLU A 73 1.52 -4.18 -4.90
CA GLU A 73 1.94 -3.26 -5.96
C GLU A 73 3.09 -2.33 -5.52
N ILE A 74 3.07 -1.83 -4.27
CA ILE A 74 4.19 -1.05 -3.71
C ILE A 74 5.46 -1.91 -3.68
N LEU A 75 5.38 -3.13 -3.15
CA LEU A 75 6.55 -4.01 -3.04
C LEU A 75 7.11 -4.39 -4.42
N ASN A 76 6.25 -4.59 -5.42
CA ASN A 76 6.69 -4.84 -6.80
C ASN A 76 7.47 -3.64 -7.35
N VAL A 77 6.93 -2.42 -7.21
CA VAL A 77 7.64 -1.20 -7.67
C VAL A 77 8.97 -1.01 -6.93
N LEU A 78 9.01 -1.17 -5.61
CA LEU A 78 10.24 -1.05 -4.83
C LEU A 78 11.29 -2.09 -5.22
N LYS A 79 10.86 -3.30 -5.60
CA LYS A 79 11.74 -4.40 -6.00
C LYS A 79 12.27 -4.23 -7.42
N GLU A 80 11.45 -3.73 -8.33
CA GLU A 80 11.79 -3.55 -9.75
C GLU A 80 12.50 -2.23 -10.04
N ALA A 81 12.40 -1.25 -9.14
CA ALA A 81 13.12 -0.01 -9.28
C ALA A 81 14.63 -0.23 -9.10
N GLU A 82 15.39 0.13 -10.14
CA GLU A 82 16.85 0.13 -10.12
C GLU A 82 17.39 1.40 -9.42
N TRP A 83 16.88 1.71 -8.23
CA TRP A 83 17.33 2.83 -7.41
C TRP A 83 18.54 2.43 -6.59
N GLU A 84 19.49 3.36 -6.44
CA GLU A 84 20.64 3.21 -5.55
C GLU A 84 20.67 4.32 -4.49
N PRO A 85 20.53 4.01 -3.19
CA PRO A 85 20.30 2.66 -2.63
C PRO A 85 18.88 2.14 -2.94
N SER A 86 18.73 0.81 -2.99
CA SER A 86 17.42 0.17 -3.10
C SER A 86 16.55 0.51 -1.88
N LEU A 87 15.29 0.86 -2.14
CA LEU A 87 14.28 1.12 -1.11
C LEU A 87 13.47 -0.12 -0.74
N HIS A 88 13.76 -1.28 -1.34
CA HIS A 88 13.15 -2.52 -0.93
C HIS A 88 13.63 -2.91 0.47
N TRP A 89 12.73 -3.22 1.40
CA TRP A 89 13.05 -3.38 2.82
C TRP A 89 14.13 -4.43 3.11
N LYS A 90 14.25 -5.49 2.29
CA LYS A 90 15.33 -6.51 2.42
C LYS A 90 16.74 -5.99 2.09
N SER A 91 16.84 -4.83 1.45
CA SER A 91 18.10 -4.17 1.09
C SER A 91 18.45 -3.06 2.07
N LEU A 92 17.51 -2.63 2.91
CA LEU A 92 17.75 -1.62 3.93
C LEU A 92 18.41 -2.27 5.16
N PRO A 93 19.44 -1.66 5.75
CA PRO A 93 20.03 -2.16 6.99
C PRO A 93 19.07 -1.99 8.16
N THR A 94 19.08 -2.95 9.08
CA THR A 94 18.36 -2.82 10.35
C THR A 94 18.99 -1.74 11.21
N GLU A 95 18.19 -0.75 11.64
CA GLU A 95 18.68 0.44 12.35
C GLU A 95 19.32 0.12 13.71
N PHE A 96 18.85 -0.93 14.39
CA PHE A 96 19.32 -1.36 15.72
C PHE A 96 19.65 -2.86 15.71
N SER A 97 20.66 -3.25 14.93
CA SER A 97 21.06 -4.66 14.74
C SER A 97 21.97 -5.19 15.86
N GLU A 98 22.42 -4.35 16.78
CA GLU A 98 23.30 -4.74 17.87
C GLU A 98 22.63 -5.68 18.87
N ASN A 99 23.43 -6.52 19.53
CA ASN A 99 22.94 -7.36 20.62
C ASN A 99 22.56 -6.50 21.82
N SER A 100 21.45 -6.85 22.46
CA SER A 100 20.93 -6.18 23.64
C SER A 100 21.00 -7.07 24.87
N THR A 101 21.15 -6.48 26.05
CA THR A 101 20.98 -7.21 27.32
C THR A 101 19.56 -7.71 27.54
N TYR A 102 18.61 -7.25 26.72
CA TYR A 102 17.21 -7.69 26.71
C TYR A 102 16.92 -8.75 25.64
N ASP A 103 17.93 -9.23 24.91
CA ASP A 103 17.77 -10.32 23.94
C ASP A 103 17.31 -11.62 24.62
N LEU A 104 16.60 -12.45 23.87
CA LEU A 104 16.08 -13.72 24.37
C LEU A 104 17.23 -14.67 24.70
N VAL A 105 17.16 -15.34 25.84
CA VAL A 105 18.17 -16.33 26.24
C VAL A 105 17.94 -17.63 25.47
N ALA A 106 18.99 -18.13 24.81
CA ALA A 106 18.97 -19.41 24.11
C ALA A 106 18.75 -20.58 25.09
N ALA A 107 18.29 -21.73 24.58
CA ALA A 107 18.01 -22.91 25.40
C ALA A 107 19.22 -23.45 26.20
N ASN A 108 20.43 -23.07 25.81
CA ASN A 108 21.66 -23.42 26.53
C ASN A 108 21.93 -22.55 27.77
N GLY A 109 21.11 -21.50 28.00
CA GLY A 109 21.20 -20.60 29.16
C GLY A 109 22.42 -19.67 29.17
N LYS A 110 23.20 -19.63 28.07
CA LYS A 110 24.47 -18.87 27.99
C LYS A 110 24.46 -17.83 26.89
N ASP A 111 23.88 -18.18 25.75
CA ASP A 111 23.87 -17.31 24.57
C ASP A 111 22.57 -16.51 24.51
N THR A 112 22.61 -15.38 23.81
CA THR A 112 21.43 -14.58 23.47
C THR A 112 21.07 -14.71 22.00
N ILE A 113 19.78 -14.58 21.69
CA ILE A 113 19.24 -14.63 20.34
C ILE A 113 18.76 -13.23 19.98
N ASN A 114 19.50 -12.59 19.08
CA ASN A 114 19.10 -11.33 18.48
C ASN A 114 18.08 -11.60 17.36
N ALA A 115 16.88 -11.04 17.51
CA ALA A 115 15.77 -11.22 16.58
C ALA A 115 15.57 -10.01 15.64
N SER A 116 16.52 -9.06 15.60
CA SER A 116 16.44 -7.85 14.79
C SER A 116 16.27 -8.14 13.29
N GLU A 117 16.87 -9.23 12.81
CA GLU A 117 16.79 -9.69 11.40
C GLU A 117 15.58 -10.60 11.12
N TRP A 118 14.67 -10.81 12.08
CA TRP A 118 13.55 -11.74 11.90
C TRP A 118 12.39 -11.07 11.17
N THR A 119 11.90 -11.72 10.11
CA THR A 119 10.67 -11.30 9.42
C THR A 119 9.47 -11.99 10.05
N PHE A 120 8.59 -11.22 10.69
CA PHE A 120 7.35 -11.73 11.27
C PHE A 120 6.19 -11.56 10.30
N HIS A 121 5.71 -12.67 9.74
CA HIS A 121 4.46 -12.67 8.98
C HIS A 121 3.27 -12.91 9.91
N ARG A 122 2.47 -11.87 10.15
CA ARG A 122 1.19 -12.01 10.87
C ARG A 122 0.05 -11.99 9.85
N LYS A 123 -0.63 -13.12 9.68
CA LYS A 123 -1.78 -13.22 8.77
C LYS A 123 -3.05 -12.58 9.32
N ASN A 124 -3.19 -12.50 10.65
CA ASN A 124 -4.39 -11.99 11.30
C ASN A 124 -3.96 -10.99 12.38
N TRP A 125 -4.23 -9.70 12.19
CA TRP A 125 -4.15 -8.69 13.24
C TRP A 125 -5.57 -8.41 13.74
N HIS A 126 -5.98 -9.10 14.80
CA HIS A 126 -7.23 -8.87 15.54
C HIS A 126 -6.93 -8.93 17.03
#